data_AF-A0A969U8T3-F1
#
_entry.id   AF-A0A969U8T3-F1
#
_cell.length_a   1.000
_cell.length_b   1.000
_cell.length_c   1.000
_cell.angle_alpha   90.00
_cell.angle_beta   90.00
_cell.angle_gamma   90.00
#
_symmetry.space_group_name_H-M   'P 1'
#
loop_
_entity.id
_entity.type
_entity.pdbx_description
1 polymer ?
#
loop_
_entity_poly.entity_id
_entity_poly.type
_entity_poly.pdbx_seq_one_letter_code
_entity_poly.pdbx_strand_id
1 'polypeptide(L)'
;MRPLTGIQQAEKDGNPQTTADPNWTPLLNTPSSPAYVSGHSTFAGAADAVLTAFFGNNVSFTAVADPSVNLPPRNLKSFTEAAEEAGMSRVYGGAHWHSDNRDGLKAGRNLGKYVVDNF
;
A
#
# COMPACT_ATOMS: atom_id res chain seq x y z
N MET A 1 -9.52 8.20 -9.33
CA MET A 1 -9.03 9.54 -8.94
C MET A 1 -8.05 9.41 -7.79
N ARG A 2 -6.99 10.24 -7.70
CA ARG A 2 -6.03 10.23 -6.57
C ARG A 2 -6.56 11.04 -5.37
N PRO A 3 -6.11 10.78 -4.13
CA PRO A 3 -6.53 11.55 -2.96
C PRO A 3 -6.31 13.06 -3.08
N LEU A 4 -5.18 13.50 -3.65
CA LEU A 4 -4.92 14.91 -3.92
C LEU A 4 -6.07 15.59 -4.68
N THR A 5 -6.44 15.04 -5.83
CA THR A 5 -7.54 15.58 -6.64
C THR A 5 -8.89 15.43 -5.93
N GLY A 6 -9.13 14.30 -5.25
CA GLY A 6 -10.39 14.04 -4.58
C GLY A 6 -10.66 14.96 -3.39
N ILE A 7 -9.63 15.32 -2.62
CA ILE A 7 -9.75 16.23 -1.48
C ILE A 7 -9.83 17.68 -1.95
N GLN A 8 -8.99 18.08 -2.92
CA GLN A 8 -9.00 19.45 -3.44
C GLN A 8 -10.27 19.79 -4.23
N GLN A 9 -10.94 18.79 -4.80
CA GLN A 9 -12.14 18.96 -5.62
C GLN A 9 -13.35 18.23 -5.02
N ALA A 10 -13.37 18.04 -3.70
CA ALA A 10 -14.43 17.30 -3.03
C ALA A 10 -15.82 17.92 -3.27
N GLU A 11 -15.91 19.22 -3.54
CA GLU A 11 -17.16 19.88 -3.90
C GLU A 11 -17.81 19.33 -5.18
N LYS A 12 -17.07 18.59 -6.02
CA LYS A 12 -17.53 18.01 -7.29
C LYS A 12 -17.95 16.55 -7.17
N ASP A 13 -17.83 15.93 -6.01
CA ASP A 13 -18.11 14.50 -5.84
C ASP A 13 -19.61 14.20 -5.61
N GLY A 14 -20.44 15.22 -5.39
CA GLY A 14 -21.88 15.09 -5.14
C GLY A 14 -22.23 14.62 -3.72
N ASN A 15 -21.27 14.60 -2.80
CA ASN A 15 -21.45 14.18 -1.42
C ASN A 15 -21.45 15.39 -0.46
N PRO A 16 -22.58 15.74 0.18
CA PRO A 16 -22.64 16.88 1.10
C PRO A 16 -21.85 16.66 2.41
N GLN A 17 -21.34 15.45 2.66
CA GLN A 17 -20.51 15.13 3.83
C GLN A 17 -19.02 15.35 3.60
N THR A 18 -18.60 15.67 2.37
CA THR A 18 -17.21 15.99 2.06
C THR A 18 -17.04 17.50 1.93
N THR A 19 -15.92 18.01 2.46
CA THR A 19 -15.55 19.42 2.36
C THR A 19 -14.25 19.50 1.58
N ALA A 20 -14.23 20.33 0.55
CA ALA A 20 -13.03 20.54 -0.24
C ALA A 20 -11.98 21.31 0.56
N ASP A 21 -10.72 20.88 0.43
CA ASP A 21 -9.56 21.63 0.90
C ASP A 21 -8.60 21.83 -0.28
N PRO A 22 -8.65 23.00 -0.96
CA PRO A 22 -7.82 23.27 -2.14
C PRO A 22 -6.32 23.37 -1.82
N ASN A 23 -5.95 23.53 -0.55
CA ASN A 23 -4.55 23.63 -0.12
C ASN A 23 -3.99 22.31 0.42
N TRP A 24 -4.83 21.27 0.54
CA TRP A 24 -4.37 19.97 1.01
C TRP A 24 -3.32 19.40 0.06
N THR A 25 -2.21 18.91 0.63
CA THR A 25 -1.16 18.19 -0.09
C THR A 25 -0.81 16.90 0.65
N PRO A 26 -0.53 15.80 -0.07
CA PRO A 26 -0.14 14.54 0.55
C PRO A 26 1.26 14.63 1.14
N LEU A 27 1.52 13.80 2.15
CA LEU A 27 2.86 13.66 2.74
C LEU A 27 3.89 13.15 1.72
N LEU A 28 3.47 12.25 0.83
CA LEU A 28 4.31 11.72 -0.25
C LEU A 28 3.87 12.27 -1.60
N ASN A 29 4.84 12.47 -2.50
CA ASN A 29 4.55 12.85 -3.89
C ASN A 29 3.56 11.87 -4.53
N THR A 30 2.53 12.43 -5.18
CA THR A 30 1.52 11.64 -5.88
C THR A 30 2.13 11.07 -7.17
N PRO A 31 2.13 9.74 -7.38
CA PRO A 31 2.65 9.15 -8.61
C PRO A 31 1.83 9.53 -9.84
N SER A 32 2.49 9.63 -11.01
CA SER A 32 1.90 9.95 -12.32
C SER A 32 1.12 8.79 -12.96
N SER A 33 0.40 8.00 -12.16
CA SER A 33 -0.42 6.88 -12.60
C SER A 33 -1.80 6.89 -11.91
N PRO A 34 -2.82 6.22 -12.48
CA PRO A 34 -4.11 6.04 -11.83
C PRO A 34 -3.99 5.44 -10.42
N ALA A 35 -4.95 5.75 -9.55
CA ALA A 35 -4.91 5.37 -8.13
C ALA A 35 -5.24 3.88 -7.87
N TYR A 36 -6.12 3.28 -8.68
CA TYR A 36 -6.65 1.95 -8.40
C TYR A 36 -6.09 0.89 -9.36
N VAL A 37 -5.61 -0.26 -8.89
CA VAL A 37 -5.28 -0.59 -7.48
C VAL A 37 -3.93 0.01 -7.07
N SER A 38 -3.59 -0.02 -5.78
CA SER A 38 -2.25 0.37 -5.34
C SER A 38 -1.19 -0.65 -5.75
N GLY A 39 -0.26 -0.23 -6.62
CA GLY A 39 0.85 -1.08 -7.06
C GLY A 39 1.76 -1.53 -5.91
N HIS A 40 2.06 -0.65 -4.94
CA HIS A 40 2.84 -1.04 -3.75
C HIS A 40 2.15 -2.15 -2.96
N SER A 41 0.85 -2.01 -2.72
CA SER A 41 0.03 -3.03 -2.05
C SER A 41 -0.02 -4.34 -2.84
N THR A 42 -0.12 -4.27 -4.17
CA THR A 42 -0.11 -5.46 -5.04
C THR A 42 1.23 -6.20 -4.98
N PHE A 43 2.35 -5.49 -5.10
CA PHE A 43 3.68 -6.12 -5.00
C PHE A 43 3.93 -6.70 -3.61
N ALA A 44 3.57 -5.96 -2.57
CA ALA A 44 3.71 -6.42 -1.18
C ALA A 44 2.85 -7.66 -0.91
N GLY A 45 1.59 -7.69 -1.39
CA GLY A 45 0.72 -8.85 -1.26
C GLY A 45 1.22 -10.08 -2.02
N ALA A 46 1.81 -9.89 -3.19
CA ALA A 46 2.43 -11.00 -3.94
C ALA A 46 3.66 -11.56 -3.21
N ALA A 47 4.52 -10.66 -2.68
CA ALA A 47 5.68 -11.05 -1.89
C ALA A 47 5.27 -11.78 -0.59
N ASP A 48 4.25 -11.29 0.12
CA ASP A 48 3.65 -11.95 1.29
C ASP A 48 3.27 -13.40 0.96
N ALA A 49 2.47 -13.62 -0.09
CA ALA A 49 2.03 -14.96 -0.45
C ALA A 49 3.20 -15.90 -0.80
N VAL A 50 4.18 -15.44 -1.59
CA VAL A 50 5.32 -16.27 -2.01
C VAL A 50 6.27 -16.57 -0.84
N LEU A 51 6.64 -15.55 -0.06
CA LEU A 51 7.58 -15.71 1.05
C LEU A 51 6.97 -16.52 2.19
N THR A 52 5.68 -16.31 2.48
CA THR A 52 4.95 -17.11 3.48
C THR A 52 4.84 -18.57 3.04
N ALA A 53 4.61 -18.85 1.75
CA ALA A 53 4.58 -20.22 1.24
C ALA A 53 5.94 -20.91 1.34
N PHE A 54 7.03 -20.19 1.08
CA PHE A 54 8.39 -20.75 1.07
C PHE A 54 9.01 -20.89 2.47
N PHE A 55 8.89 -19.87 3.32
CA PHE A 55 9.54 -19.83 4.64
C PHE A 55 8.59 -20.10 5.81
N GLY A 56 7.28 -20.13 5.59
CA GLY A 56 6.27 -20.27 6.62
C GLY A 56 5.74 -18.93 7.15
N ASN A 57 4.70 -19.01 7.99
CA ASN A 57 3.85 -17.85 8.34
C ASN A 57 4.35 -17.00 9.53
N ASN A 58 5.35 -17.46 10.27
CA ASN A 58 5.82 -16.83 11.52
C ASN A 58 7.32 -16.49 11.46
N VAL A 59 7.74 -15.87 10.36
CA VAL A 59 9.11 -15.42 10.17
C VAL A 59 9.23 -13.97 10.60
N SER A 60 9.84 -13.77 11.76
CA SER A 60 10.23 -12.43 12.22
C SER A 60 11.53 -12.00 11.53
N PHE A 61 11.60 -10.74 11.11
CA PHE A 61 12.79 -10.16 10.51
C PHE A 61 12.90 -8.66 10.79
N THR A 62 14.11 -8.13 10.62
CA THR A 62 14.37 -6.70 10.72
C THR A 62 14.50 -6.13 9.31
N ALA A 63 13.60 -5.23 8.94
CA ALA A 63 13.69 -4.46 7.72
C ALA A 63 14.60 -3.24 7.94
N VAL A 64 15.62 -3.10 7.10
CA VAL A 64 16.54 -1.96 7.08
C VAL A 64 16.20 -1.11 5.87
N ALA A 65 16.00 0.19 6.07
CA ALA A 65 15.73 1.12 4.98
C ALA A 65 16.96 1.29 4.08
N ASP A 66 16.74 1.83 2.87
CA ASP A 66 17.84 2.28 2.03
C ASP A 66 18.73 3.26 2.82
N PRO A 67 20.08 3.11 2.80
CA PRO A 67 20.98 3.95 3.57
C PRO A 67 20.83 5.45 3.31
N SER A 68 20.33 5.84 2.13
CA SER A 68 20.06 7.24 1.78
C SER A 68 18.90 7.88 2.56
N VAL A 69 18.03 7.07 3.18
CA VAL A 69 16.79 7.56 3.82
C VAL A 69 16.94 7.75 5.33
N ASN A 70 18.08 7.36 5.93
CA ASN A 70 18.42 7.52 7.36
C ASN A 70 17.26 7.23 8.33
N LEU A 71 16.59 6.09 8.13
CA LEU A 71 15.52 5.62 9.01
C LEU A 71 16.01 4.48 9.91
N PRO A 72 15.50 4.40 11.15
CA PRO A 72 15.83 3.28 12.03
C PRO A 72 15.28 1.96 11.45
N PRO A 73 15.92 0.83 11.77
CA PRO A 73 15.41 -0.48 11.39
C PRO A 73 14.04 -0.75 12.05
N ARG A 74 13.20 -1.54 11.36
CA ARG A 74 11.88 -1.95 11.84
C ARG A 74 11.83 -3.45 12.04
N ASN A 75 11.30 -3.90 13.17
CA ASN A 75 11.08 -5.33 13.42
C ASN A 75 9.65 -5.70 13.00
N LEU A 76 9.55 -6.71 12.13
CA LEU A 76 8.30 -7.24 11.60
C LEU A 76 8.22 -8.71 12.01
N LYS A 77 7.03 -9.18 12.40
CA LYS A 77 6.76 -10.52 12.95
C LYS A 77 6.36 -11.53 11.86
N SER A 78 5.98 -11.05 10.69
CA SER A 78 5.64 -11.87 9.52
C SER A 78 5.71 -11.07 8.22
N PHE A 79 5.75 -11.77 7.09
CA PHE A 79 5.62 -11.14 5.77
C PHE A 79 4.23 -10.52 5.56
N THR A 80 3.19 -11.09 6.18
CA THR A 80 1.85 -10.50 6.19
C THR A 80 1.84 -9.15 6.89
N GLU A 81 2.45 -9.03 8.08
CA GLU A 81 2.57 -7.73 8.77
C GLU A 81 3.35 -6.72 7.91
N ALA A 82 4.45 -7.16 7.29
CA ALA A 82 5.23 -6.33 6.39
C ALA A 82 4.41 -5.80 5.21
N ALA A 83 3.58 -6.66 4.59
CA ALA A 83 2.76 -6.27 3.46
C ALA A 83 1.61 -5.34 3.84
N GLU A 84 0.93 -5.61 4.95
CA GLU A 84 -0.13 -4.74 5.48
C GLU A 84 0.43 -3.34 5.83
N GLU A 85 1.60 -3.30 6.48
CA GLU A 85 2.28 -2.05 6.82
C GLU A 85 2.73 -1.28 5.57
N ALA A 86 3.32 -1.96 4.59
CA ALA A 86 3.71 -1.38 3.31
C ALA A 86 2.50 -0.81 2.55
N GLY A 87 1.38 -1.53 2.56
CA GLY A 87 0.13 -1.08 1.96
C GLY A 87 -0.46 0.14 2.66
N MET A 88 -0.58 0.11 3.98
CA MET A 88 -1.10 1.21 4.79
C MET A 88 -0.21 2.46 4.72
N SER A 89 1.10 2.31 4.52
CA SER A 89 1.99 3.44 4.30
C SER A 89 1.55 4.35 3.14
N ARG A 90 0.84 3.79 2.14
CA ARG A 90 0.33 4.55 1.00
C ARG A 90 -0.91 5.38 1.31
N VAL A 91 -1.68 4.93 2.30
CA VAL A 91 -2.83 5.66 2.84
C VAL A 91 -2.31 6.79 3.74
N TYR A 92 -1.39 6.50 4.67
CA TYR A 92 -0.77 7.52 5.52
C TYR A 92 0.02 8.55 4.72
N GLY A 93 0.66 8.12 3.63
CA GLY A 93 1.34 9.01 2.69
C GLY A 93 0.42 9.87 1.84
N GLY A 94 -0.91 9.69 1.89
CA GLY A 94 -1.88 10.45 1.11
C GLY A 94 -1.91 10.09 -0.39
N ALA A 95 -1.29 8.99 -0.80
CA ALA A 95 -1.17 8.62 -2.21
C ALA A 95 -2.30 7.73 -2.72
N HIS A 96 -2.95 6.97 -1.83
CA HIS A 96 -3.97 5.99 -2.16
C HIS A 96 -5.16 6.05 -1.19
N TRP A 97 -6.35 5.73 -1.68
CA TRP A 97 -7.50 5.46 -0.83
C TRP A 97 -7.34 4.10 -0.14
N HIS A 98 -8.03 3.90 0.98
CA HIS A 98 -7.97 2.62 1.70
C HIS A 98 -8.48 1.44 0.86
N SER A 99 -9.45 1.67 -0.04
CA SER A 99 -9.92 0.68 -1.02
C SER A 99 -8.81 0.25 -1.99
N ASP A 100 -8.04 1.20 -2.52
CA ASP A 100 -6.94 0.92 -3.45
C ASP A 100 -5.89 0.02 -2.80
N ASN A 101 -5.63 0.24 -1.50
CA ASN A 101 -4.74 -0.57 -0.69
C ASN A 101 -5.29 -1.99 -0.49
N ARG A 102 -6.50 -2.10 0.07
CA ARG A 102 -7.13 -3.39 0.41
C ARG A 102 -7.25 -4.28 -0.83
N ASP A 103 -7.74 -3.72 -1.92
CA ASP A 103 -7.99 -4.49 -3.15
C ASP A 103 -6.66 -4.80 -3.87
N GLY A 104 -5.66 -3.92 -3.76
CA GLY A 104 -4.28 -4.19 -4.21
C GLY A 104 -3.63 -5.35 -3.46
N LEU A 105 -3.68 -5.35 -2.12
CA LEU A 105 -3.17 -6.46 -1.30
C LEU A 105 -3.86 -7.78 -1.67
N LYS A 106 -5.19 -7.77 -1.82
CA LYS A 106 -5.96 -8.94 -2.24
C LYS A 106 -5.53 -9.44 -3.62
N ALA A 107 -5.40 -8.54 -4.59
CA ALA A 107 -4.96 -8.88 -5.95
C ALA A 107 -3.55 -9.49 -5.95
N GLY A 108 -2.62 -8.87 -5.21
CA GLY A 108 -1.25 -9.35 -5.04
C GLY A 108 -1.19 -10.74 -4.43
N ARG A 109 -1.89 -10.97 -3.32
CA ARG A 109 -1.93 -12.28 -2.64
C ARG A 109 -2.50 -13.38 -3.54
N ASN A 110 -3.57 -13.09 -4.27
CA ASN A 110 -4.16 -14.04 -5.21
C ASN A 110 -3.17 -14.40 -6.32
N LEU A 111 -2.46 -13.41 -6.88
CA LEU A 111 -1.43 -13.64 -7.89
C LEU A 111 -0.26 -14.46 -7.33
N GLY A 112 0.26 -14.09 -6.16
CA GLY A 112 1.35 -14.83 -5.52
C GLY A 112 0.96 -16.28 -5.20
N LYS A 113 -0.27 -16.51 -4.72
CA LYS A 113 -0.81 -17.85 -4.53
C LYS A 113 -0.88 -18.64 -5.85
N TYR A 114 -1.38 -18.02 -6.91
CA TYR A 114 -1.42 -18.65 -8.23
C TYR A 114 -0.01 -19.07 -8.68
N VAL A 115 0.99 -18.20 -8.52
CA VAL A 115 2.38 -18.53 -8.87
C VAL A 115 2.90 -19.70 -8.04
N VAL A 116 2.71 -19.68 -6.72
CA VAL A 116 3.12 -20.78 -5.82
C VAL A 116 2.48 -22.11 -6.22
N ASP A 117 1.19 -22.10 -6.55
CA ASP A 117 0.44 -23.31 -6.91
C ASP A 117 0.84 -23.85 -8.31
N ASN A 118 1.62 -23.10 -9.11
CA ASN A 118 1.97 -23.42 -10.50
C ASN A 118 3.49 -23.29 -10.80
N PHE A 119 4.34 -23.30 -9.77
CA PHE A 119 5.80 -23.22 -9.92
C PHE A 119 6.44 -24.59 -10.13
#